data_AF-A0A7S1S6S1-F1
#
_entry.id   AF-A0A7S1S6S1-F1
#
_cell.length_a   1.000
_cell.length_b   1.000
_cell.length_c   1.000
_cell.angle_alpha   90.00
_cell.angle_beta   90.00
_cell.angle_gamma   90.00
#
_symmetry.space_group_name_H-M   'P 1'
#
loop_
_entity.id
_entity.type
_entity.pdbx_description
1 polymer ?
#
loop_
_entity_poly.entity_id
_entity_poly.type
_entity_poly.pdbx_seq_one_letter_code
_entity_poly.pdbx_strand_id
1 'polypeptide(L)'
;FHYDEEANVYVQLSGYSFAFLVPQNWTEYMTGAVRHPWGSQGLPGIHEIEKDPQVKDVPVFLIPLGPGEGVTLQSRTYHRFMAQTHDRIALNWFFIPGWRKMEYNPADWYSIEAKRSRKRLALRQLWARTL
;
A
#
# COMPACT_ATOMS: atom_id res chain seq x y z
N PHE A 1 -1.46 -10.41 0.36
CA PHE A 1 -0.88 -9.08 0.67
C PHE A 1 -0.22 -8.56 -0.58
N HIS A 2 -0.28 -7.26 -0.83
CA HIS A 2 0.33 -6.62 -1.99
C HIS A 2 0.53 -5.12 -1.71
N TYR A 3 1.14 -4.42 -2.65
CA TYR A 3 1.07 -2.97 -2.72
C TYR A 3 0.52 -2.60 -4.10
N ASP A 4 -0.10 -1.42 -4.19
CA ASP A 4 -0.44 -0.80 -5.47
C ASP A 4 0.57 0.31 -5.77
N GLU A 5 0.84 0.59 -7.04
CA GLU A 5 1.76 1.68 -7.38
C GLU A 5 1.07 3.04 -7.26
N GLU A 6 -0.24 3.06 -7.45
CA GLU A 6 -1.14 4.20 -7.31
C GLU A 6 -1.50 4.47 -5.85
N ALA A 7 -1.83 5.72 -5.54
CA ALA A 7 -2.49 6.04 -4.28
C ALA A 7 -3.93 5.55 -4.35
N ASN A 8 -4.49 5.12 -3.23
CA ASN A 8 -5.79 4.48 -3.19
C ASN A 8 -6.65 5.06 -2.06
N VAL A 9 -7.89 5.42 -2.35
CA VAL A 9 -8.90 5.70 -1.32
C VAL A 9 -9.80 4.49 -1.24
N TYR A 10 -9.84 3.83 -0.09
CA TYR A 10 -10.67 2.67 0.18
C TYR A 10 -11.79 3.03 1.15
N VAL A 11 -13.04 2.73 0.80
CA VAL A 11 -14.21 2.98 1.65
C VAL A 11 -15.02 1.69 1.79
N GLN A 12 -15.37 1.36 3.02
CA GLN A 12 -16.24 0.24 3.36
C GLN A 12 -17.70 0.69 3.24
N LEU A 13 -18.49 0.03 2.39
CA LEU A 13 -19.89 0.40 2.15
C LEU A 13 -20.87 -0.42 3.01
N SER A 14 -20.59 -1.71 3.20
CA SER A 14 -21.37 -2.60 4.10
C SER A 14 -20.49 -3.69 4.70
N GLY A 15 -20.93 -4.30 5.80
CA GLY A 15 -20.14 -5.29 6.53
C GLY A 15 -18.91 -4.71 7.23
N TYR A 16 -18.06 -5.58 7.75
CA TYR A 16 -16.85 -5.20 8.48
C TYR A 16 -15.59 -5.79 7.85
N SER A 17 -14.47 -5.08 7.95
CA SER A 17 -13.16 -5.57 7.50
C SER A 17 -12.03 -5.15 8.45
N PHE A 18 -10.89 -5.82 8.28
CA PHE A 18 -9.61 -5.37 8.81
C PHE A 18 -8.69 -4.97 7.68
N ALA A 19 -8.06 -3.82 7.79
CA ALA A 19 -6.96 -3.38 6.94
C ALA A 19 -5.64 -3.57 7.68
N PHE A 20 -4.76 -4.39 7.12
CA PHE A 20 -3.36 -4.51 7.53
C PHE A 20 -2.55 -3.60 6.65
N LEU A 21 -1.84 -2.63 7.23
CA LEU A 21 -1.10 -1.62 6.49
C LEU A 21 0.34 -1.52 7.00
N VAL A 22 1.29 -1.45 6.07
CA VAL A 22 2.69 -1.11 6.31
C VAL A 22 3.00 0.15 5.50
N PRO A 23 3.52 1.23 6.11
CA PRO A 23 3.77 2.48 5.40
C PRO A 23 4.73 2.30 4.23
N GLN A 24 4.55 3.13 3.19
CA GLN A 24 5.25 2.99 1.91
C GLN A 24 6.78 2.94 2.01
N ASN A 25 7.38 3.63 2.99
CA ASN A 25 8.83 3.67 3.19
C ASN A 25 9.39 2.33 3.73
N TRP A 26 8.51 1.45 4.22
CA TRP A 26 8.86 0.12 4.70
C TRP A 26 8.45 -0.99 3.75
N THR A 27 7.79 -0.67 2.64
CA THR A 27 7.27 -1.67 1.68
C THR A 27 8.36 -2.57 1.10
N GLU A 28 9.57 -2.06 0.88
CA GLU A 28 10.69 -2.86 0.38
C GLU A 28 11.14 -3.97 1.35
N TYR A 29 10.88 -3.83 2.65
CA TYR A 29 11.12 -4.92 3.61
C TYR A 29 10.11 -6.05 3.44
N MET A 30 8.91 -5.72 2.94
CA MET A 30 7.84 -6.69 2.66
C MET A 30 7.92 -7.26 1.25
N THR A 31 8.53 -6.53 0.30
CA THR A 31 8.61 -6.88 -1.12
C THR A 31 10.01 -6.63 -1.69
N GLY A 32 10.63 -7.59 -2.35
CA GLY A 32 11.95 -7.38 -2.98
C GLY A 32 12.55 -8.63 -3.62
N ALA A 33 13.80 -8.53 -4.11
CA ALA A 33 14.57 -9.65 -4.69
C ALA A 33 14.90 -10.75 -3.66
N VAL A 34 14.95 -10.37 -2.37
CA VAL A 34 14.93 -11.27 -1.22
C VAL A 34 13.52 -11.23 -0.65
N ARG A 35 12.54 -11.65 -1.45
CA ARG A 35 11.12 -11.62 -1.06
C ARG A 35 11.00 -12.31 0.29
N HIS A 36 10.72 -11.55 1.35
CA HIS A 36 10.51 -12.16 2.66
C HIS A 36 9.40 -13.20 2.49
N PRO A 37 9.56 -14.45 2.97
CA PRO A 37 8.59 -15.53 2.69
C PRO A 37 7.15 -15.15 3.06
N TRP A 38 7.00 -14.26 4.04
CA TRP A 38 5.75 -13.69 4.53
C TRP A 38 5.08 -12.70 3.57
N GLY A 39 5.84 -12.10 2.64
CA GLY A 39 5.34 -11.09 1.70
C GLY A 39 4.27 -11.60 0.71
N SER A 40 4.16 -12.91 0.52
CA SER A 40 3.08 -13.52 -0.28
C SER A 40 2.16 -14.42 0.54
N GLN A 41 2.68 -15.05 1.60
CA GLN A 41 1.94 -16.05 2.38
C GLN A 41 1.16 -15.44 3.55
N GLY A 42 1.49 -14.21 3.91
CA GLY A 42 0.86 -13.46 4.98
C GLY A 42 1.81 -13.12 6.11
N LEU A 43 1.40 -12.14 6.93
CA LEU A 43 2.16 -11.79 8.13
C LEU A 43 2.19 -12.99 9.08
N PRO A 44 3.36 -13.31 9.64
CA PRO A 44 3.53 -14.43 10.55
C PRO A 44 2.97 -14.08 11.94
N GLY A 45 3.05 -15.00 12.89
CA GLY A 45 2.68 -14.71 14.28
C GLY A 45 3.58 -13.64 14.90
N ILE A 46 3.08 -12.91 15.91
CA ILE A 46 3.83 -11.81 16.55
C ILE A 46 5.20 -12.25 17.08
N HIS A 47 5.31 -13.47 17.62
CA HIS A 47 6.58 -14.02 18.11
C HIS A 47 7.60 -14.33 17.01
N GLU A 48 7.15 -14.54 15.77
CA GLU A 48 8.04 -14.72 14.62
C GLU A 48 8.55 -13.37 14.12
N ILE A 49 7.68 -12.34 14.14
CA ILE A 49 8.07 -10.95 13.83
C ILE A 49 9.12 -10.44 14.81
N GLU A 50 8.93 -10.66 16.12
CA GLU A 50 9.85 -10.21 17.18
C GLU A 50 11.27 -10.77 17.03
N LYS A 51 11.40 -11.97 16.44
CA LYS A 51 12.67 -12.65 16.23
C LYS A 51 13.33 -12.28 14.91
N ASP A 52 12.61 -11.64 14.02
CA ASP A 52 13.11 -11.29 12.70
C ASP A 52 13.83 -9.94 12.72
N PRO A 53 15.17 -9.92 12.55
CA PRO A 53 15.92 -8.68 12.61
C PRO A 53 15.61 -7.69 11.47
N GLN A 54 14.96 -8.14 10.39
CA GLN A 54 14.61 -7.30 9.25
C GLN A 54 13.22 -6.66 9.39
N VAL A 55 12.28 -7.33 10.05
CA VAL A 55 10.90 -6.83 10.15
C VAL A 55 10.41 -6.51 11.56
N LYS A 56 11.16 -6.84 12.62
CA LYS A 56 10.75 -6.52 14.02
C LYS A 56 10.51 -5.03 14.27
N ASP A 57 11.21 -4.16 13.54
CA ASP A 57 11.13 -2.70 13.67
C ASP A 57 10.19 -2.08 12.62
N VAL A 58 9.55 -2.89 11.77
CA VAL A 58 8.61 -2.42 10.75
C VAL A 58 7.26 -2.11 11.41
N PRO A 59 6.74 -0.88 11.29
CA PRO A 59 5.43 -0.56 11.82
C PRO A 59 4.34 -1.23 10.99
N VAL A 60 3.53 -2.06 11.66
CA VAL A 60 2.35 -2.70 11.09
C VAL A 60 1.11 -2.14 11.77
N PHE A 61 0.21 -1.55 11.00
CA PHE A 61 -1.06 -1.03 11.48
C PHE A 61 -2.17 -2.02 11.17
N LEU A 62 -3.02 -2.27 12.16
CA LEU A 62 -4.26 -3.02 12.02
C LEU A 62 -5.43 -2.09 12.27
N ILE A 63 -6.21 -1.81 11.23
CA ILE A 63 -7.31 -0.85 11.28
C ILE A 63 -8.62 -1.60 11.02
N PRO A 64 -9.55 -1.67 11.99
CA PRO A 64 -10.92 -2.10 11.72
C PRO A 64 -11.64 -1.06 10.88
N LEU A 65 -12.44 -1.51 9.91
CA LEU A 65 -13.29 -0.64 9.08
C LEU A 65 -14.72 -1.15 9.10
N GLY A 66 -15.65 -0.31 9.55
CA GLY A 66 -17.09 -0.49 9.47
C GLY A 66 -17.74 0.30 8.33
N PRO A 67 -19.05 0.15 8.12
CA PRO A 67 -19.76 0.85 7.05
C PRO A 67 -19.63 2.37 7.15
N GLY A 68 -19.25 3.01 6.04
CA GLY A 68 -19.00 4.45 5.94
C GLY A 68 -17.58 4.88 6.29
N GLU A 69 -16.78 4.00 6.90
CA GLU A 69 -15.39 4.28 7.21
C GLU A 69 -14.48 4.00 6.01
N GLY A 70 -13.35 4.69 5.97
CA GLY A 70 -12.39 4.52 4.89
C GLY A 70 -10.98 4.86 5.31
N VAL A 71 -10.03 4.44 4.49
CA VAL A 71 -8.61 4.71 4.66
C VAL A 71 -8.02 5.19 3.35
N THR A 72 -7.12 6.16 3.46
CA THR A 72 -6.31 6.59 2.34
C THR A 72 -4.96 5.90 2.40
N LEU A 73 -4.59 5.25 1.31
CA LEU A 73 -3.33 4.57 1.12
C LEU A 73 -2.47 5.43 0.22
N GLN A 74 -1.29 5.80 0.72
CA GLN A 74 -0.26 6.36 -0.15
C GLN A 74 0.24 5.29 -1.12
N SER A 75 0.77 5.72 -2.26
CA SER A 75 1.40 4.82 -3.22
C SER A 75 2.37 3.86 -2.57
N ARG A 76 2.33 2.61 -3.02
CA ARG A 76 3.11 1.49 -2.48
C ARG A 76 2.91 1.20 -0.99
N THR A 77 1.90 1.75 -0.31
CA THR A 77 1.55 1.25 1.03
C THR A 77 1.27 -0.24 0.91
N TYR A 78 2.01 -1.07 1.64
CA TYR A 78 1.83 -2.52 1.56
C TYR A 78 0.66 -2.93 2.44
N HIS A 79 -0.28 -3.66 1.89
CA HIS A 79 -1.56 -3.86 2.54
C HIS A 79 -2.27 -5.19 2.25
N ARG A 80 -3.26 -5.48 3.11
CA ARG A 80 -4.27 -6.52 2.92
C ARG A 80 -5.57 -6.12 3.60
N PHE A 81 -6.67 -6.23 2.87
CA PHE A 81 -8.02 -6.14 3.43
C PHE A 81 -8.58 -7.54 3.64
N MET A 82 -9.16 -7.80 4.80
CA MET A 82 -9.80 -9.06 5.15
C MET A 82 -11.23 -8.82 5.60
N ALA A 83 -12.18 -9.50 4.97
CA ALA A 83 -13.58 -9.46 5.37
C ALA A 83 -13.74 -10.14 6.73
N GLN A 84 -14.44 -9.49 7.66
CA GLN A 84 -14.90 -10.13 8.89
C GLN A 84 -16.33 -10.66 8.75
N THR A 85 -17.11 -10.10 7.83
CA THR A 85 -18.48 -10.50 7.56
C THR A 85 -18.67 -10.92 6.09
N HIS A 86 -19.70 -11.72 5.83
CA HIS A 86 -20.01 -12.24 4.49
C HIS A 86 -20.64 -11.21 3.56
N ASP A 87 -21.26 -10.16 4.11
CA ASP A 87 -21.95 -9.08 3.41
C ASP A 87 -21.02 -7.89 3.07
N ARG A 88 -19.71 -8.13 3.04
CA ARG A 88 -18.72 -7.06 2.82
C ARG A 88 -18.82 -6.50 1.40
N ILE A 89 -19.16 -5.22 1.29
CA ILE A 89 -19.03 -4.43 0.07
C ILE A 89 -18.10 -3.26 0.34
N ALA A 90 -17.09 -3.08 -0.52
CA ALA A 90 -16.17 -1.95 -0.43
C ALA A 90 -15.92 -1.36 -1.82
N LEU A 91 -15.56 -0.09 -1.84
CA LEU A 91 -15.27 0.67 -3.04
C LEU A 91 -13.90 1.32 -2.90
N ASN A 92 -13.12 1.27 -3.96
CA ASN A 92 -11.81 1.88 -4.03
C ASN A 92 -11.63 2.73 -5.28
N TRP A 93 -10.86 3.81 -5.14
CA TRP A 93 -10.48 4.68 -6.24
C TRP A 93 -8.97 4.86 -6.25
N PHE A 94 -8.38 4.67 -7.42
CA PHE A 94 -6.96 4.83 -7.64
C PHE A 94 -6.64 6.20 -8.21
N PHE A 95 -5.58 6.81 -7.69
CA PHE A 95 -5.12 8.13 -8.08
C PHE A 95 -3.66 8.06 -8.50
N ILE A 96 -3.40 8.56 -9.71
CA ILE A 96 -2.03 8.79 -10.21
C ILE A 96 -1.76 10.29 -10.16
N PRO A 97 -0.77 10.74 -9.38
CA PRO A 97 -0.41 12.15 -9.37
C PRO A 97 0.16 12.58 -10.72
N GLY A 98 -0.18 13.80 -11.17
CA GLY A 98 0.30 14.36 -12.45
C GLY A 98 1.81 14.67 -12.46
N TRP A 99 2.42 14.72 -13.65
CA TRP A 99 3.87 14.93 -13.84
C TRP A 99 4.31 16.24 -13.20
N ARG A 100 5.41 16.22 -12.43
CA ARG A 100 5.91 17.37 -11.63
C ARG A 100 4.91 17.93 -10.60
N LYS A 101 3.75 17.29 -10.43
CA LYS A 101 2.85 17.45 -9.27
C LYS A 101 3.01 16.28 -8.28
N MET A 102 4.02 15.44 -8.50
CA MET A 102 4.37 14.27 -7.67
C MET A 102 5.29 14.62 -6.48
N GLU A 103 5.40 15.90 -6.13
CA GLU A 103 6.22 16.37 -5.02
C GLU A 103 5.43 16.29 -3.70
N TYR A 104 4.89 15.11 -3.39
CA TYR A 104 4.25 14.89 -2.09
C TYR A 104 5.29 14.37 -1.10
N ASN A 105 6.04 15.26 -0.44
CA ASN A 105 7.04 14.90 0.57
C ASN A 105 8.21 14.04 0.01
N PRO A 106 9.48 14.31 0.38
CA PRO A 106 10.62 13.45 0.04
C PRO A 106 10.44 11.94 0.31
N ALA A 107 9.49 11.55 1.16
CA ALA A 107 9.16 10.16 1.48
C ALA A 107 8.25 9.45 0.44
N ASP A 108 7.60 10.17 -0.48
CA ASP A 108 6.73 9.55 -1.48
C ASP A 108 7.53 8.77 -2.53
N TRP A 109 7.07 7.56 -2.81
CA TRP A 109 7.64 6.69 -3.82
C TRP A 109 7.78 7.38 -5.18
N TYR A 110 6.79 8.16 -5.62
CA TYR A 110 6.91 8.86 -6.91
C TYR A 110 8.02 9.91 -6.91
N SER A 111 8.21 10.60 -5.78
CA SER A 111 9.32 11.54 -5.59
C SER A 111 10.69 10.84 -5.63
N ILE A 112 10.78 9.63 -5.06
CA ILE A 112 12.00 8.81 -5.11
C ILE A 112 12.24 8.28 -6.53
N GLU A 113 11.21 7.76 -7.19
CA GLU A 113 11.31 7.23 -8.55
C GLU A 113 11.66 8.33 -9.56
N ALA A 114 11.24 9.57 -9.33
CA ALA A 114 11.61 10.73 -10.15
C ALA A 114 13.10 10.99 -10.21
N LYS A 115 13.82 10.64 -9.13
CA LYS A 115 15.27 10.71 -9.07
C LYS A 115 15.92 9.52 -9.80
N ARG A 116 15.26 8.35 -9.84
CA ARG A 116 15.80 7.11 -10.43
C ARG A 116 15.57 7.00 -11.94
N SER A 117 14.36 7.27 -12.43
CA SER A 117 14.02 7.09 -13.84
C SER A 117 12.96 8.08 -14.34
N ARG A 118 13.42 9.16 -14.99
CA ARG A 118 12.53 10.12 -15.65
C ARG A 118 11.73 9.51 -16.80
N LYS A 119 12.27 8.49 -17.48
CA LYS A 119 11.60 7.80 -18.60
C LYS A 119 10.37 7.02 -18.16
N ARG A 120 10.46 6.27 -17.05
CA ARG A 120 9.34 5.48 -16.51
C ARG A 120 8.15 6.38 -16.16
N LEU A 121 8.44 7.53 -15.56
CA LEU A 121 7.39 8.47 -15.17
C LEU A 121 6.78 9.20 -16.35
N ALA A 122 7.58 9.58 -17.35
CA ALA A 122 7.05 10.15 -18.59
C ALA A 122 6.09 9.18 -19.29
N LEU A 123 6.42 7.88 -19.34
CA LEU A 123 5.55 6.86 -19.93
C LEU A 123 4.21 6.71 -19.15
N ARG A 124 4.27 6.71 -17.82
CA ARG A 124 3.05 6.66 -16.98
C ARG A 124 2.15 7.87 -17.17
N GLN A 125 2.75 9.05 -17.35
CA GLN A 125 2.02 10.29 -17.56
C GLN A 125 1.37 10.34 -18.93
N LEU A 126 2.04 9.79 -19.95
CA LEU A 126 1.42 9.59 -21.24
C LEU A 126 0.18 8.70 -21.11
N TRP A 127 0.32 7.56 -20.43
CA TRP A 127 -0.79 6.62 -20.19
C TRP A 127 -1.97 7.28 -19.44
N ALA A 128 -1.69 7.99 -18.34
CA ALA A 128 -2.71 8.66 -17.53
C ALA A 128 -3.44 9.80 -18.26
N ARG A 129 -2.85 10.38 -19.31
CA ARG A 129 -3.48 11.43 -20.14
C ARG A 129 -4.27 10.89 -21.33
N THR A 130 -4.05 9.63 -21.69
CA THR A 130 -4.71 8.98 -22.84
C THR A 130 -5.97 8.22 -22.44
N LEU A 131 -6.27 8.13 -21.14
CA LEU A 131 -7.53 7.66 -20.56
C LEU A 131 -8.44 8.87 -20.31
#